data_AF-A0A9D5GYP4-F1
#
_entry.id   AF-A0A9D5GYP4-F1
#
_cell.length_a   1.000
_cell.length_b   1.000
_cell.length_c   1.000
_cell.angle_alpha   90.00
_cell.angle_beta   90.00
_cell.angle_gamma   90.00
#
_symmetry.space_group_name_H-M   'P 1'
#
loop_
_entity.id
_entity.type
_entity.pdbx_description
1 polymer ?
#
loop_
_entity_poly.entity_id
_entity_poly.type
_entity_poly.pdbx_seq_one_letter_code
_entity_poly.pdbx_strand_id
1 'polypeptide(L)'
;MVLGAPWLKTLGPHIADYNALSIKFDVKDTFITLYGDQPKGPRHAQFHHIKRLHNTHSIEASFTLQFQKIEPSSTGAPTELHPDLATIVTTFSDIFDEPKGLPPPRFQDHTIPLIEGSNPVKVRPYRYPHSQKAQIEKMVAEMLEQGIIQPT
;
A
#
# COMPACT_ATOMS: atom_id res chain seq x y z
N MET A 1 -20.32 -19.04 -20.32
CA MET A 1 -21.33 -20.12 -20.33
C MET A 1 -21.10 -20.98 -19.10
N VAL A 2 -22.05 -21.05 -18.17
CA VAL A 2 -21.92 -21.86 -16.93
C VAL A 2 -22.54 -23.22 -17.21
N LEU A 3 -21.73 -24.28 -17.15
CA LEU A 3 -22.20 -25.65 -17.33
C LEU A 3 -22.72 -26.17 -15.98
N GLY A 4 -24.01 -26.54 -15.93
CA GLY A 4 -24.67 -26.99 -14.70
C GLY A 4 -24.78 -28.52 -14.57
N ALA A 5 -25.48 -28.97 -13.52
CA ALA A 5 -25.74 -30.39 -13.24
C ALA A 5 -26.31 -31.21 -14.44
N PRO A 6 -27.18 -30.66 -15.31
CA PRO A 6 -27.66 -31.39 -16.49
C PRO A 6 -26.54 -31.79 -17.46
N TRP A 7 -25.49 -30.98 -17.57
CA TRP A 7 -24.33 -31.27 -18.40
C TRP A 7 -23.41 -32.31 -17.75
N LEU A 8 -23.18 -32.24 -16.44
CA LEU A 8 -22.39 -33.25 -15.73
C LEU A 8 -23.01 -34.67 -15.85
N LYS A 9 -24.34 -34.75 -15.91
CA LYS A 9 -25.05 -36.02 -16.12
C LYS A 9 -24.67 -36.72 -17.43
N THR A 10 -24.25 -35.98 -18.47
CA THR A 10 -23.89 -36.58 -19.76
C THR A 10 -22.50 -37.24 -19.76
N LEU A 11 -21.68 -36.98 -18.73
CA LEU A 11 -20.29 -37.45 -18.67
C LEU A 11 -20.13 -38.84 -18.04
N GLY A 12 -21.16 -39.37 -17.37
CA GLY A 12 -21.05 -40.63 -16.64
C GLY A 12 -20.16 -40.53 -15.38
N PRO A 13 -19.52 -41.64 -14.95
CA PRO A 13 -18.60 -41.64 -13.82
C PRO A 13 -17.44 -40.66 -14.03
N HIS A 14 -17.27 -39.74 -13.08
CA HIS A 14 -16.22 -38.74 -13.13
C HIS A 14 -15.62 -38.51 -11.75
N ILE A 15 -14.38 -38.05 -11.72
CA ILE A 15 -13.64 -37.70 -10.51
C ILE A 15 -13.42 -36.20 -10.53
N ALA A 16 -13.93 -35.51 -9.51
CA ALA A 16 -13.72 -34.07 -9.32
C ALA A 16 -12.74 -33.84 -8.18
N ASP A 17 -11.62 -33.18 -8.47
CA ASP A 17 -10.69 -32.66 -7.48
C ASP A 17 -10.89 -31.14 -7.36
N TYR A 18 -11.61 -30.73 -6.31
CA TYR A 18 -11.92 -29.32 -6.05
C TYR A 18 -10.72 -28.53 -5.53
N ASN A 19 -9.68 -29.17 -4.98
CA ASN A 19 -8.46 -28.49 -4.56
C ASN A 19 -7.58 -28.16 -5.77
N ALA A 20 -7.44 -29.10 -6.70
CA ALA A 20 -6.72 -28.89 -7.96
C ALA A 20 -7.54 -28.15 -9.03
N LEU A 21 -8.83 -27.87 -8.75
CA LEU A 21 -9.82 -27.39 -9.72
C LEU A 21 -9.81 -28.24 -11.00
N SER A 22 -9.95 -29.56 -10.88
CA SER A 22 -9.96 -30.45 -12.06
C SER A 22 -11.12 -31.43 -12.04
N ILE A 23 -11.60 -31.80 -13.23
CA ILE A 23 -12.62 -32.84 -13.43
C ILE A 23 -12.11 -33.81 -14.49
N LYS A 24 -12.04 -35.10 -14.15
CA LYS A 24 -11.61 -36.18 -15.03
C LYS A 24 -12.77 -37.14 -15.31
N PHE A 25 -13.05 -37.41 -16.58
CA PHE A 25 -14.11 -38.32 -17.01
C PHE A 25 -13.69 -39.10 -18.27
N ASP A 26 -14.37 -40.21 -18.53
CA ASP A 26 -14.13 -41.06 -19.70
C ASP A 26 -15.03 -40.64 -20.86
N VAL A 27 -14.45 -40.46 -22.05
CA VAL A 27 -15.20 -40.37 -23.30
C VAL A 27 -14.53 -41.30 -24.31
N LYS A 28 -15.26 -42.34 -24.73
CA LYS A 28 -14.83 -43.27 -25.80
C LYS A 28 -13.45 -43.89 -25.50
N ASP A 29 -13.30 -44.47 -24.32
CA ASP A 29 -12.07 -45.13 -23.84
C ASP A 29 -10.86 -44.18 -23.70
N THR A 30 -11.12 -42.87 -23.64
CA THR A 30 -10.10 -41.85 -23.44
C THR A 30 -10.46 -41.01 -22.21
N PHE A 31 -9.55 -40.98 -21.24
CA PHE A 31 -9.70 -40.09 -20.10
C PHE A 31 -9.40 -38.65 -20.49
N ILE A 32 -10.40 -37.79 -20.35
CA ILE A 32 -10.27 -36.34 -20.54
C ILE A 32 -10.24 -35.68 -19.16
N THR A 33 -9.25 -34.82 -18.93
CA THR A 33 -9.14 -34.00 -17.72
C THR A 33 -9.34 -32.54 -18.09
N LEU A 34 -10.36 -31.92 -17.50
CA LEU A 34 -10.58 -30.48 -17.54
C LEU A 34 -9.94 -29.83 -16.34
N TYR A 35 -9.28 -28.68 -16.54
CA TYR A 35 -8.73 -27.85 -15.48
C TYR A 35 -9.48 -26.53 -15.44
N GLY A 36 -9.85 -26.10 -14.24
CA GLY A 36 -10.35 -24.77 -13.95
C GLY A 36 -9.25 -23.75 -14.19
N ASP A 37 -9.63 -22.61 -14.73
CA ASP A 37 -8.67 -21.53 -14.95
C ASP A 37 -8.30 -20.96 -13.59
N GLN A 38 -7.09 -21.25 -13.15
CA GLN A 38 -6.52 -20.63 -11.96
C GLN A 38 -6.45 -19.12 -12.23
N PRO A 39 -6.92 -18.24 -11.33
CA PRO A 39 -6.75 -16.81 -11.48
C PRO A 39 -5.25 -16.50 -11.41
N LYS A 40 -4.63 -16.52 -12.59
CA LYS A 40 -3.24 -16.14 -12.75
C LYS A 40 -3.21 -14.63 -12.53
N GLY A 41 -2.44 -14.19 -11.55
CA GLY A 41 -2.13 -12.78 -11.39
C GLY A 41 -1.66 -12.14 -12.69
N PRO A 42 -1.60 -10.80 -12.77
CA PRO A 42 -1.23 -10.10 -13.99
C PRO A 42 0.09 -10.66 -14.54
N ARG A 43 0.02 -11.26 -15.73
CA ARG A 43 1.18 -11.81 -16.44
C ARG A 43 1.77 -10.75 -17.33
N HIS A 44 3.10 -10.76 -17.48
CA HIS A 44 3.78 -9.88 -18.41
C HIS A 44 3.26 -10.10 -19.84
N ALA A 45 2.76 -9.04 -20.47
CA ALA A 45 2.33 -9.10 -21.86
C ALA A 45 3.56 -9.33 -22.76
N GLN A 46 3.46 -10.28 -23.69
CA GLN A 46 4.47 -10.49 -24.71
C GLN A 46 4.27 -9.47 -25.84
N PHE A 47 5.33 -9.13 -26.57
CA PHE A 47 5.28 -8.12 -27.63
C PHE A 47 4.17 -8.38 -28.67
N HIS A 48 3.95 -9.64 -29.05
CA HIS A 48 2.91 -10.00 -30.02
C HIS A 48 1.47 -9.78 -29.49
N HIS A 49 1.25 -9.85 -28.18
CA HIS A 49 -0.04 -9.50 -27.57
C HIS A 49 -0.31 -7.99 -27.69
N ILE A 50 0.71 -7.17 -27.42
CA ILE A 50 0.62 -5.70 -27.56
C ILE A 50 0.40 -5.34 -29.04
N LYS A 51 1.15 -5.95 -29.95
CA LYS A 51 1.00 -5.75 -31.40
C LYS A 51 -0.40 -6.12 -31.90
N ARG A 52 -0.97 -7.21 -31.40
CA ARG A 52 -2.36 -7.60 -31.72
C ARG A 52 -3.35 -6.54 -31.23
N LEU A 53 -3.24 -6.12 -29.97
CA LEU A 53 -4.15 -5.14 -29.36
C LEU A 53 -4.10 -3.78 -30.10
N HIS A 54 -2.91 -3.36 -30.53
CA HIS A 54 -2.71 -2.18 -31.38
C HIS A 54 -3.43 -2.34 -32.73
N ASN A 55 -3.23 -3.49 -33.41
CA ASN A 55 -3.83 -3.73 -34.72
C ASN A 55 -5.36 -3.91 -34.68
N THR A 56 -5.91 -4.40 -33.55
CA THR A 56 -7.36 -4.57 -33.37
C THR A 56 -8.03 -3.35 -32.74
N HIS A 57 -7.33 -2.23 -32.58
CA HIS A 57 -7.86 -1.01 -31.94
C HIS A 57 -8.47 -1.27 -30.56
N SER A 58 -7.88 -2.21 -29.80
CA SER A 58 -8.35 -2.59 -28.46
C SER A 58 -7.60 -1.88 -27.32
N ILE A 59 -6.82 -0.84 -27.65
CA ILE A 59 -6.08 -0.03 -26.68
C ILE A 59 -6.69 1.38 -26.67
N GLU A 60 -7.23 1.80 -25.53
CA GLU A 60 -7.71 3.16 -25.32
C GLU A 60 -6.60 4.09 -24.82
N ALA A 61 -5.73 3.59 -23.93
CA ALA A 61 -4.56 4.32 -23.42
C ALA A 61 -3.42 3.34 -23.04
N SER A 62 -2.18 3.84 -23.06
CA SER A 62 -0.99 3.12 -22.61
C SER A 62 -0.18 4.00 -21.66
N PHE A 63 0.24 3.43 -20.54
CA PHE A 63 1.03 4.11 -19.52
C PHE A 63 2.31 3.34 -19.25
N THR A 64 3.42 4.05 -19.08
CA THR A 64 4.71 3.48 -18.70
C THR A 64 5.01 3.89 -17.27
N LEU A 65 5.17 2.92 -16.37
CA LEU A 65 5.60 3.15 -15.00
C LEU A 65 7.10 2.89 -14.90
N GLN A 66 7.86 3.92 -14.54
CA GLN A 66 9.29 3.80 -14.24
C GLN A 66 9.48 3.93 -12.73
N PHE A 67 10.10 2.92 -12.13
CA PHE A 67 10.58 3.03 -10.75
C PHE A 67 11.94 3.73 -10.78
N GLN A 68 11.97 4.98 -10.33
CA GLN A 68 13.22 5.66 -10.06
C GLN A 68 13.62 5.35 -8.62
N LYS A 69 14.78 4.70 -8.45
CA LYS A 69 15.42 4.61 -7.15
C LYS A 69 15.82 6.04 -6.78
N ILE A 70 15.08 6.67 -5.88
CA ILE A 70 15.53 7.88 -5.21
C ILE A 70 16.64 7.41 -4.28
N GLU A 71 17.89 7.46 -4.75
CA GLU A 71 18.98 7.37 -3.81
C GLU A 71 18.83 8.58 -2.88
N PRO A 72 18.90 8.39 -1.55
CA PRO A 72 19.03 9.53 -0.66
C PRO A 72 20.31 10.21 -1.09
N SER A 73 20.18 11.33 -1.81
CA SER A 73 21.31 12.22 -2.03
C SER A 73 21.84 12.52 -0.64
N SER A 74 22.99 11.93 -0.33
CA SER A 74 23.81 12.31 0.80
C SER A 74 23.79 13.82 0.88
N THR A 75 23.51 14.37 2.07
CA THR A 75 23.69 15.75 2.48
C THR A 75 24.83 16.43 1.73
N GLY A 76 24.52 16.96 0.56
CA GLY A 76 25.48 17.33 -0.46
C GLY A 76 24.70 18.22 -1.39
N ALA A 77 25.06 19.51 -1.32
CA ALA A 77 24.34 20.63 -1.89
C ALA A 77 23.72 20.28 -3.26
N PRO A 78 22.49 20.76 -3.56
CA PRO A 78 21.92 20.58 -4.88
C PRO A 78 22.91 21.16 -5.88
N THR A 79 23.39 20.30 -6.77
CA THR A 79 24.19 20.69 -7.92
C THR A 79 23.37 21.75 -8.65
N GLU A 80 23.79 23.00 -8.53
CA GLU A 80 23.17 24.24 -9.06
C GLU A 80 22.04 24.90 -8.22
N LEU A 81 22.23 25.10 -6.91
CA LEU A 81 21.51 26.19 -6.23
C LEU A 81 22.11 27.55 -6.62
N HIS A 82 21.25 28.52 -6.93
CA HIS A 82 21.63 29.92 -7.03
C HIS A 82 22.34 30.37 -5.73
N PRO A 83 23.43 31.17 -5.79
CA PRO A 83 24.23 31.54 -4.62
C PRO A 83 23.40 32.12 -3.46
N ASP A 84 22.37 32.89 -3.77
CA ASP A 84 21.46 33.45 -2.75
C ASP A 84 20.69 32.36 -2.00
N LEU A 85 20.21 31.34 -2.71
CA LEU A 85 19.50 30.21 -2.10
C LEU A 85 20.43 29.33 -1.28
N ALA A 86 21.65 29.08 -1.78
CA ALA A 86 22.66 28.34 -1.04
C ALA A 86 22.98 29.03 0.30
N THR A 87 23.08 30.36 0.30
CA THR A 87 23.32 31.17 1.50
C THR A 87 22.15 31.07 2.48
N ILE A 88 20.91 31.16 2.01
CA ILE A 88 19.72 31.06 2.87
C ILE A 88 19.61 29.66 3.50
N VAL A 89 19.74 28.60 2.69
CA VAL A 89 19.64 27.22 3.15
C VAL A 89 20.72 26.87 4.17
N THR A 90 21.94 27.37 3.97
CA THR A 90 23.04 27.16 4.93
C THR A 90 22.86 28.01 6.21
N THR A 91 22.33 29.23 6.09
CA THR A 91 22.09 30.11 7.25
C THR A 91 21.00 29.57 8.17
N PHE A 92 19.96 28.97 7.59
CA PHE A 92 18.80 28.45 8.31
C PHE A 92 18.74 26.93 8.27
N SER A 93 19.89 26.26 8.28
CA SER A 93 19.96 24.79 8.22
C SER A 93 19.22 24.13 9.38
N ASP A 94 19.22 24.79 10.55
CA ASP A 94 18.54 24.39 11.77
C ASP A 94 17.00 24.31 11.63
N ILE A 95 16.40 25.11 10.74
CA ILE A 95 14.95 25.04 10.45
C ILE A 95 14.57 23.73 9.75
N PHE A 96 15.52 23.12 9.03
CA PHE A 96 15.30 21.89 8.28
C PHE A 96 15.69 20.63 9.06
N ASP A 97 16.35 20.78 10.20
CA ASP A 97 16.63 19.67 11.09
C ASP A 97 15.32 19.12 11.68
N GLU A 98 15.27 17.80 11.90
CA GLU A 98 14.10 17.19 12.54
C GLU A 98 13.94 17.78 13.95
N PRO A 99 12.79 18.39 14.28
CA PRO A 99 12.60 19.06 15.56
C PRO A 99 12.66 18.04 16.69
N LYS A 100 13.57 18.27 17.63
CA LYS A 100 13.73 17.44 18.83
C LYS A 100 13.11 18.19 20.02
N GLY A 101 12.07 17.60 20.60
CA GLY A 101 11.37 18.13 21.76
C GLY A 101 10.29 19.15 21.41
N LEU A 102 9.84 19.86 22.45
CA LEU A 102 8.83 20.91 22.33
C LEU A 102 9.44 22.19 21.73
N PRO A 103 8.66 22.95 20.94
CA PRO A 103 9.11 24.24 20.45
C PRO A 103 9.48 25.17 21.63
N PRO A 104 10.47 26.06 21.45
CA PRO A 104 10.84 27.01 22.49
C PRO A 104 9.64 27.89 22.86
N PRO A 105 9.56 28.35 24.12
CA PRO A 105 8.49 29.23 24.58
C PRO A 105 8.45 30.50 23.72
N ARG A 106 7.25 30.88 23.32
CA ARG A 106 7.00 32.08 22.49
C ARG A 106 6.36 33.15 23.36
N PHE A 107 6.38 34.40 22.88
CA PHE A 107 5.69 35.50 23.58
C PHE A 107 4.16 35.31 23.67
N GLN A 108 3.59 34.47 22.81
CA GLN A 108 2.18 34.11 22.79
C GLN A 108 2.06 32.60 22.98
N ASP A 109 1.62 32.19 24.16
CA ASP A 109 1.24 30.80 24.41
C ASP A 109 -0.19 30.55 23.96
N HIS A 110 -0.39 29.43 23.27
CA HIS A 110 -1.72 29.00 22.87
C HIS A 110 -2.44 28.36 24.06
N THR A 111 -3.57 28.95 24.45
CA THR A 111 -4.47 28.38 25.47
C THR A 111 -5.75 27.91 24.80
N ILE A 112 -6.26 26.75 25.20
CA ILE A 112 -7.60 26.27 24.80
C ILE A 112 -8.59 26.74 25.87
N PRO A 113 -9.38 27.82 25.64
CA PRO A 113 -10.36 28.27 26.62
C PRO A 113 -11.47 27.23 26.76
N LEU A 114 -11.74 26.81 28.00
CA LEU A 114 -12.82 25.90 28.31
C LEU A 114 -14.12 26.68 28.57
N ILE A 115 -15.24 26.07 28.21
CA ILE A 115 -16.57 26.60 28.58
C ILE A 115 -16.74 26.42 30.09
N GLU A 116 -17.25 27.45 30.77
CA GLU A 116 -17.54 27.40 32.20
C GLU A 116 -18.48 26.23 32.54
N GLY A 117 -18.15 25.47 33.58
CA GLY A 117 -18.89 24.28 34.00
C GLY A 117 -18.62 23.02 33.18
N SER A 118 -17.69 23.05 32.22
CA SER A 118 -17.26 21.84 31.50
C SER A 118 -16.48 20.89 32.41
N ASN A 119 -16.79 19.59 32.33
CA ASN A 119 -16.12 18.54 33.09
C ASN A 119 -15.14 17.76 32.19
N PRO A 120 -14.01 17.25 32.72
CA PRO A 120 -13.11 16.39 31.96
C PRO A 120 -13.81 15.13 31.45
N VAL A 121 -13.58 14.81 30.18
CA VAL A 121 -14.14 13.62 29.54
C VAL A 121 -13.12 12.48 29.60
N LYS A 122 -13.47 11.36 30.23
CA LYS A 122 -12.66 10.14 30.27
C LYS A 122 -13.38 9.02 29.53
N VAL A 123 -12.85 8.62 28.38
CA VAL A 123 -13.40 7.52 27.56
C VAL A 123 -12.48 6.31 27.63
N ARG A 124 -13.06 5.11 27.56
CA ARG A 124 -12.29 3.86 27.49
C ARG A 124 -11.54 3.78 26.15
N PRO A 125 -10.25 3.42 26.13
CA PRO A 125 -9.51 3.21 24.88
C PRO A 125 -10.16 2.15 23.99
N TYR A 126 -10.14 2.39 22.68
CA TYR A 126 -10.64 1.43 21.68
C TYR A 126 -9.71 0.22 21.55
N ARG A 127 -10.26 -0.92 21.13
CA ARG A 127 -9.47 -2.15 20.89
C ARG A 127 -8.93 -2.16 19.46
N TYR A 128 -7.62 -2.20 19.31
CA TYR A 128 -6.96 -2.31 18.01
C TYR A 128 -6.57 -3.76 17.69
N PRO A 129 -6.66 -4.20 16.42
CA PRO A 129 -6.03 -5.43 15.95
C PRO A 129 -4.52 -5.45 16.24
N HIS A 130 -3.94 -6.63 16.40
CA HIS A 130 -2.54 -6.80 16.82
C HIS A 130 -1.53 -6.04 15.94
N SER A 131 -1.71 -6.06 14.62
CA SER A 131 -0.84 -5.36 13.67
C SER A 131 -0.87 -3.84 13.85
N GLN A 132 -2.06 -3.26 14.04
CA GLN A 132 -2.21 -1.82 14.27
C GLN A 132 -1.66 -1.41 15.62
N LYS A 133 -1.94 -2.19 16.67
CA LYS A 133 -1.42 -1.94 18.01
C LYS A 133 0.12 -1.89 18.01
N ALA A 134 0.77 -2.86 17.38
CA ALA A 134 2.24 -2.89 17.30
C ALA A 134 2.81 -1.64 16.62
N GLN A 135 2.19 -1.17 15.54
CA GLN A 135 2.61 0.06 14.86
C GLN A 135 2.37 1.31 15.73
N ILE A 136 1.24 1.38 16.44
CA ILE A 136 0.94 2.48 17.36
C ILE A 136 1.97 2.51 18.50
N GLU A 137 2.29 1.37 19.11
CA GLU A 137 3.29 1.28 20.17
C GLU A 137 4.68 1.72 19.70
N LYS A 138 5.06 1.36 18.47
CA LYS A 138 6.30 1.84 17.85
C LYS A 138 6.31 3.36 17.68
N MET A 139 5.25 3.94 17.11
CA MET A 139 5.15 5.39 16.92
C MET A 139 5.15 6.15 18.26
N VAL A 140 4.49 5.60 19.28
CA VAL A 140 4.48 6.18 20.63
C VAL A 140 5.89 6.16 21.23
N ALA A 141 6.65 5.08 21.07
CA ALA A 141 8.03 5.01 21.54
C ALA A 141 8.92 6.04 20.83
N GLU A 142 8.80 6.17 19.51
CA GLU A 142 9.50 7.18 18.71
C GLU A 142 9.15 8.60 19.17
N MET A 143 7.86 8.90 19.37
CA MET A 143 7.41 10.22 19.84
C MET A 143 7.89 10.56 21.27
N LEU A 144 8.01 9.55 22.14
CA LEU A 144 8.59 9.72 23.48
C LEU A 144 10.09 10.02 23.42
N GLU A 145 10.82 9.28 22.59
CA GLU A 145 12.26 9.50 22.37
C GLU A 145 12.54 10.88 21.77
N GLN A 146 11.70 11.31 20.82
CA GLN A 146 11.76 12.64 20.23
C GLN A 146 11.30 13.76 21.18
N GLY A 147 10.69 13.45 22.33
CA GLY A 147 10.19 14.45 23.28
C GLY A 147 8.97 15.23 22.78
N ILE A 148 8.24 14.71 21.79
CA ILE A 148 6.99 15.29 21.29
C ILE A 148 5.85 15.07 22.30
N ILE A 149 5.87 13.93 22.98
CA ILE A 149 4.94 13.57 24.05
C ILE A 149 5.71 13.23 25.33
N GLN A 150 5.04 13.36 26.47
CA GLN A 150 5.59 13.03 27.79
C GLN A 150 4.56 12.27 28.63
N PRO A 151 4.99 11.37 29.53
CA PRO A 151 4.10 10.81 30.54
C PRO A 151 3.51 11.93 31.40
N THR A 152 2.19 11.91 31.55
CA THR A 152 1.42 12.82 32.42
C THR A 152 1.30 12.29 33.83
#